data_AF-A0A8J2T2B0-F1
#
_entry.id   AF-A0A8J2T2B0-F1
#
_cell.length_a   1.000
_cell.length_b   1.000
_cell.length_c   1.000
_cell.angle_alpha   90.00
_cell.angle_beta   90.00
_cell.angle_gamma   90.00
#
_symmetry.space_group_name_H-M   'P 1'
#
loop_
_entity.id
_entity.type
_entity.pdbx_description
1 polymer ?
#
loop_
_entity_poly.entity_id
_entity_poly.type
_entity_poly.pdbx_seq_one_letter_code
_entity_poly.pdbx_strand_id
1 'polypeptide(L)'
;MYVGQQHGKYGLATRDRVYAECRDAANATCQVYDPRDMDHKCGFATIHRSAIFCFKPGGDSPYRKGFYDAMLAGCIPVIFSLQNELVAPWFVPRGVAVRLSERKYGNGTFKALDVLRRIPSEEIARRQSIIRKHGHRLQYAVDDLGEEPDAVETLFVGALGLAHDLAALYEV
;
A
#
# COMPACT_ATOMS: atom_id res chain seq x y z
N MET A 1 13.33 -0.41 -3.12
CA MET A 1 12.03 -1.09 -3.18
C MET A 1 11.95 -2.07 -2.01
N TYR A 2 10.75 -2.44 -1.54
CA TYR A 2 10.59 -3.28 -0.34
C TYR A 2 9.54 -4.39 -0.53
N VAL A 3 9.80 -5.59 -0.01
CA VAL A 3 8.80 -6.68 0.13
C VAL A 3 8.82 -7.26 1.56
N GLY A 4 7.63 -7.40 2.15
CA GLY A 4 7.47 -8.03 3.46
C GLY A 4 7.42 -9.56 3.40
N GLN A 5 7.53 -10.17 4.58
CA GLN A 5 7.47 -11.61 4.85
C GLN A 5 6.43 -12.42 4.05
N GLN A 6 6.81 -13.66 3.74
CA GLN A 6 5.96 -14.72 3.18
C GLN A 6 5.05 -15.32 4.26
N HIS A 7 3.91 -14.68 4.54
CA HIS A 7 2.87 -15.22 5.43
C HIS A 7 1.46 -14.95 4.89
N GLY A 8 0.53 -15.87 5.19
CA GLY A 8 -0.89 -15.84 4.84
C GLY A 8 -1.31 -16.94 3.87
N LYS A 9 -2.61 -17.20 3.69
CA LYS A 9 -3.20 -18.19 2.77
C LYS A 9 -3.49 -17.61 1.38
N TYR A 10 -3.84 -16.32 1.29
CA TYR A 10 -4.25 -15.68 0.03
C TYR A 10 -3.14 -14.80 -0.56
N GLY A 11 -2.97 -14.81 -1.89
CA GLY A 11 -1.93 -14.03 -2.57
C GLY A 11 -0.49 -14.50 -2.35
N LEU A 12 -0.30 -15.71 -1.78
CA LEU A 12 1.00 -16.33 -1.53
C LEU A 12 1.84 -16.42 -2.81
N ALA A 13 1.28 -16.97 -3.90
CA ALA A 13 2.01 -17.14 -5.15
C ALA A 13 2.56 -15.81 -5.71
N THR A 14 1.74 -14.76 -5.68
CA THR A 14 2.16 -13.40 -6.07
C THR A 14 3.26 -12.89 -5.15
N ARG A 15 3.12 -13.08 -3.84
CA ARG A 15 4.12 -12.66 -2.86
C ARG A 15 5.44 -13.39 -3.02
N ASP A 16 5.41 -14.71 -3.20
CA ASP A 16 6.59 -15.56 -3.38
C ASP A 16 7.34 -15.18 -4.65
N ARG A 17 6.61 -14.88 -5.72
CA ARG A 17 7.19 -14.40 -6.96
C ARG A 17 7.88 -13.04 -6.80
N VAL A 18 7.24 -12.06 -6.16
CA VAL A 18 7.88 -10.76 -5.86
C VAL A 18 9.10 -10.95 -4.98
N TYR A 19 9.01 -11.82 -3.99
CA TYR A 19 10.08 -12.10 -3.05
C TYR A 19 11.29 -12.72 -3.77
N ALA A 20 11.08 -13.71 -4.64
CA ALA A 20 12.11 -14.29 -5.49
C ALA A 20 12.72 -13.24 -6.43
N GLU A 21 11.88 -12.44 -7.10
CA GLU A 21 12.35 -11.37 -8.00
C GLU A 21 13.23 -10.34 -7.27
N CYS A 22 12.87 -9.96 -6.04
CA CYS A 22 13.66 -9.05 -5.21
C CYS A 22 14.97 -9.67 -4.71
N ARG A 23 14.96 -10.95 -4.35
CA ARG A 23 16.16 -11.67 -3.91
C ARG A 23 17.17 -11.82 -5.06
N ASP A 24 16.69 -12.17 -6.24
CA ASP A 24 17.52 -12.37 -7.44
C ASP A 24 18.13 -11.06 -7.98
N ALA A 25 17.54 -9.92 -7.62
CA ALA A 25 18.00 -8.62 -8.10
C ALA A 25 19.37 -8.19 -7.57
N ALA A 26 19.96 -8.91 -6.58
CA ALA A 26 21.33 -8.93 -6.05
C ALA A 26 22.08 -7.60 -5.75
N ASN A 27 21.63 -6.45 -6.25
CA ASN A 27 22.27 -5.15 -6.15
C ASN A 27 21.31 -4.17 -5.50
N ALA A 28 21.35 -4.03 -4.17
CA ALA A 28 20.89 -2.92 -3.32
C ALA A 28 19.52 -2.22 -3.57
N THR A 29 18.75 -2.64 -4.58
CA THR A 29 17.62 -1.89 -5.14
C THR A 29 16.28 -2.43 -4.65
N CYS A 30 16.22 -3.69 -4.20
CA CYS A 30 15.10 -4.24 -3.45
C CYS A 30 15.57 -4.86 -2.14
N GLN A 31 15.05 -4.35 -1.01
CA GLN A 31 15.30 -4.88 0.32
C GLN A 31 14.18 -5.85 0.71
N VAL A 32 14.59 -6.96 1.31
CA VAL A 32 13.70 -8.01 1.79
C VAL A 32 13.74 -8.00 3.31
N TYR A 33 12.59 -7.92 3.98
CA TYR A 33 12.53 -7.98 5.44
C TYR A 33 12.32 -9.42 5.91
N ASP A 34 13.24 -9.90 6.75
CA ASP A 34 13.12 -11.13 7.52
C ASP A 34 13.09 -10.78 9.02
N PRO A 35 11.97 -10.96 9.75
CA PRO A 35 11.86 -10.68 11.17
C PRO A 35 12.56 -11.71 12.06
N ARG A 36 13.12 -12.79 11.48
CA ARG A 36 14.06 -13.66 12.20
C ARG A 36 15.44 -13.03 12.28
N ASP A 37 15.70 -11.99 11.48
CA ASP A 37 16.88 -11.13 11.60
C ASP A 37 16.70 -10.20 12.82
N MET A 38 17.32 -10.61 13.93
CA MET A 38 17.14 -10.04 15.27
C MET A 38 17.72 -8.62 15.45
N ASP A 39 18.48 -8.10 14.48
CA ASP A 39 19.14 -6.78 14.57
C ASP A 39 18.18 -5.60 14.31
N HIS A 40 16.91 -5.88 13.99
CA HIS A 40 16.04 -4.92 13.32
C HIS A 40 14.68 -4.68 14.00
N LYS A 41 14.61 -4.56 15.33
CA LYS A 41 13.42 -4.01 16.01
C LYS A 41 13.06 -2.58 15.53
N CYS A 42 14.03 -1.82 14.99
CA CYS A 42 13.82 -0.56 14.28
C CYS A 42 13.70 -0.70 12.75
N GLY A 43 13.87 -1.90 12.17
CA GLY A 43 14.04 -2.10 10.74
C GLY A 43 12.79 -1.90 9.91
N PHE A 44 11.60 -2.23 10.42
CA PHE A 44 10.37 -2.07 9.62
C PHE A 44 10.13 -0.61 9.21
N ALA A 45 10.21 0.32 10.17
CA ALA A 45 10.03 1.74 9.89
C ALA A 45 11.17 2.28 8.99
N THR A 46 12.42 1.88 9.26
CA THR A 46 13.59 2.30 8.49
C THR A 46 13.54 1.82 7.04
N ILE A 47 13.18 0.56 6.80
CA ILE A 47 13.07 -0.03 5.46
C ILE A 47 11.93 0.60 4.67
N HIS A 48 10.79 0.90 5.32
CA HIS A 48 9.71 1.60 4.63
C HIS A 48 10.09 3.04 4.27
N ARG A 49 10.73 3.77 5.20
CA ARG A 49 11.15 5.17 4.98
C ARG A 49 12.24 5.31 3.93
N SER A 50 13.12 4.31 3.78
CA SER A 50 14.19 4.33 2.79
C SER A 50 13.73 3.86 1.40
N ALA A 51 12.58 3.19 1.29
CA ALA A 51 12.07 2.67 0.04
C ALA A 51 11.16 3.66 -0.71
N ILE A 52 11.40 3.84 -2.01
CA ILE A 52 10.47 4.58 -2.89
C ILE A 52 9.18 3.79 -3.13
N PHE A 53 9.32 2.49 -3.44
CA PHE A 53 8.20 1.59 -3.73
C PHE A 53 8.16 0.44 -2.74
N CYS A 54 6.97 0.13 -2.21
CA CYS A 54 6.73 -0.95 -1.27
C CYS A 54 5.72 -1.92 -1.86
N PHE A 55 6.16 -3.15 -2.15
CA PHE A 55 5.29 -4.22 -2.60
C PHE A 55 4.30 -4.63 -1.52
N LYS A 56 3.02 -4.59 -1.88
CA LYS A 56 1.87 -4.98 -1.07
C LYS A 56 1.02 -5.96 -1.88
N PRO A 57 1.52 -7.19 -2.13
CA PRO A 57 0.72 -8.25 -2.76
C PRO A 57 -0.54 -8.57 -1.94
N GLY A 58 -1.41 -9.44 -2.44
CA GLY A 58 -2.54 -9.95 -1.66
C GLY A 58 -2.10 -10.53 -0.30
N GLY A 59 -3.03 -10.65 0.64
CA GLY A 59 -2.83 -11.33 1.92
C GLY A 59 -4.16 -11.78 2.50
N ASP A 60 -4.17 -12.15 3.79
CA ASP A 60 -5.33 -12.78 4.43
C ASP A 60 -6.56 -11.88 4.57
N SER A 61 -6.36 -10.57 4.53
CA SER A 61 -7.42 -9.57 4.65
C SER A 61 -7.44 -8.65 3.42
N PRO A 62 -8.64 -8.28 2.93
CA PRO A 62 -8.79 -7.28 1.88
C PRO A 62 -8.42 -5.86 2.34
N TYR A 63 -8.29 -5.63 3.66
CA TYR A 63 -7.90 -4.36 4.28
C TYR A 63 -6.55 -4.51 5.02
N ARG A 64 -5.47 -4.69 4.25
CA ARG A 64 -4.16 -5.00 4.81
C ARG A 64 -3.50 -3.77 5.43
N LYS A 65 -3.26 -3.83 6.75
CA LYS A 65 -2.46 -2.85 7.51
C LYS A 65 -1.19 -2.40 6.77
N GLY A 66 -0.45 -3.35 6.19
CA GLY A 66 0.79 -3.03 5.48
C GLY A 66 0.64 -2.06 4.31
N PHE A 67 -0.53 -1.98 3.65
CA PHE A 67 -0.80 -1.00 2.60
C PHE A 67 -0.77 0.43 3.17
N TYR A 68 -1.45 0.63 4.30
CA TYR A 68 -1.47 1.91 5.02
C TYR A 68 -0.12 2.25 5.65
N ASP A 69 0.58 1.28 6.24
CA ASP A 69 1.92 1.49 6.82
C ASP A 69 2.92 2.01 5.76
N ALA A 70 2.80 1.58 4.49
CA ALA A 70 3.63 2.12 3.43
C ALA A 70 3.32 3.60 3.13
N MET A 71 2.04 3.95 3.04
CA MET A 71 1.63 5.34 2.83
C MET A 71 2.07 6.23 4.00
N LEU A 72 1.84 5.81 5.25
CA LEU A 72 2.27 6.53 6.44
C LEU A 72 3.80 6.73 6.51
N ALA A 73 4.56 5.80 5.93
CA ALA A 73 6.02 5.92 5.82
C ALA A 73 6.50 6.71 4.59
N GLY A 74 5.59 7.23 3.75
CA GLY A 74 5.93 7.94 2.51
C GLY A 74 6.31 7.03 1.32
N CYS A 75 6.18 5.72 1.50
CA CYS A 75 6.51 4.72 0.49
C CYS A 75 5.32 4.46 -0.44
N ILE A 76 5.54 4.48 -1.75
CA ILE A 76 4.49 4.24 -2.75
C ILE A 76 4.07 2.77 -2.72
N PRO A 77 2.81 2.45 -2.39
CA PRO A 77 2.35 1.06 -2.38
C PRO A 77 2.23 0.52 -3.81
N VAL A 78 2.78 -0.67 -4.03
CA VAL A 78 2.66 -1.44 -5.28
C VAL A 78 1.74 -2.61 -5.03
N ILE A 79 0.55 -2.57 -5.62
CA ILE A 79 -0.54 -3.52 -5.35
C ILE A 79 -0.82 -4.39 -6.58
N PHE A 80 -1.28 -5.61 -6.31
CA PHE A 80 -1.69 -6.58 -7.33
C PHE A 80 -3.21 -6.81 -7.38
N SER A 81 -3.89 -6.35 -6.33
CA SER A 81 -5.34 -6.43 -6.15
C SER A 81 -5.86 -5.08 -5.67
N LEU A 82 -7.05 -4.71 -6.11
CA LEU A 82 -7.70 -3.44 -5.77
C LEU A 82 -8.47 -3.51 -4.44
N GLN A 83 -8.46 -4.64 -3.74
CA GLN A 83 -9.26 -4.84 -2.52
C GLN A 83 -9.08 -3.71 -1.49
N ASN A 84 -7.86 -3.27 -1.21
CA ASN A 84 -7.64 -2.16 -0.26
C ASN A 84 -8.30 -0.85 -0.69
N GLU A 85 -8.35 -0.58 -2.00
CA GLU A 85 -8.97 0.63 -2.56
C GLU A 85 -10.50 0.48 -2.72
N LEU A 86 -11.03 -0.75 -2.78
CA LEU A 86 -12.45 -1.03 -2.96
C LEU A 86 -13.23 -1.16 -1.66
N VAL A 87 -12.59 -1.57 -0.56
CA VAL A 87 -13.26 -1.73 0.75
C VAL A 87 -13.65 -0.37 1.35
N ALA A 88 -12.79 0.63 1.22
CA ALA A 88 -13.04 2.00 1.67
C ALA A 88 -12.51 3.02 0.65
N PRO A 89 -13.17 3.19 -0.51
CA PRO A 89 -12.70 4.07 -1.59
C PRO A 89 -12.61 5.54 -1.22
N TRP A 90 -13.29 5.98 -0.16
CA TRP A 90 -13.18 7.33 0.41
C TRP A 90 -11.92 7.51 1.27
N PHE A 91 -11.39 6.41 1.83
CA PHE A 91 -10.28 6.44 2.78
C PHE A 91 -8.92 6.47 2.07
N VAL A 92 -8.82 5.85 0.89
CA VAL A 92 -7.57 5.80 0.13
C VAL A 92 -7.55 6.89 -0.95
N PRO A 93 -6.60 7.84 -0.92
CA PRO A 93 -6.50 8.85 -1.95
C PRO A 93 -6.22 8.23 -3.32
N ARG A 94 -6.91 8.72 -4.35
CA ARG A 94 -6.74 8.22 -5.73
C ARG A 94 -5.35 8.52 -6.26
N GLY A 95 -4.81 7.58 -7.03
CA GLY A 95 -3.54 7.76 -7.75
C GLY A 95 -2.28 7.62 -6.89
N VAL A 96 -2.41 7.15 -5.65
CA VAL A 96 -1.28 6.85 -4.75
C VAL A 96 -0.58 5.54 -5.11
N ALA A 97 -1.33 4.49 -5.41
CA ALA A 97 -0.77 3.17 -5.63
C ALA A 97 -0.31 2.95 -7.08
N VAL A 98 0.74 2.14 -7.25
CA VAL A 98 1.06 1.50 -8.54
C VAL A 98 0.30 0.18 -8.60
N ARG A 99 -0.54 0.02 -9.63
CA ARG A 99 -1.39 -1.15 -9.82
C ARG A 99 -0.77 -2.07 -10.87
N LEU A 100 -0.41 -3.27 -10.46
CA LEU A 100 0.10 -4.33 -11.33
C LEU A 100 -0.98 -5.41 -11.47
N SER A 101 -1.14 -5.99 -12.66
CA SER A 101 -2.11 -7.06 -12.85
C SER A 101 -1.60 -8.35 -12.21
N GLU A 102 -2.31 -8.87 -11.20
CA GLU A 102 -1.99 -10.14 -10.57
C GLU A 102 -1.92 -11.30 -11.57
N ARG A 103 -2.92 -11.42 -12.46
CA ARG A 103 -2.96 -12.46 -13.50
C ARG A 103 -1.76 -12.41 -14.45
N LYS A 104 -1.46 -11.23 -14.99
CA LYS A 104 -0.34 -11.07 -15.93
C LYS A 104 1.00 -11.30 -15.23
N TYR A 105 1.15 -10.83 -14.00
CA TYR A 105 2.35 -11.02 -13.21
C TYR A 105 2.55 -12.49 -12.84
N GLY A 106 1.49 -13.17 -12.37
CA GLY A 106 1.49 -14.60 -12.05
C GLY A 106 1.90 -15.45 -13.25
N ASN A 107 1.43 -15.12 -14.45
CA ASN A 107 1.79 -15.79 -15.70
C ASN A 107 3.22 -15.44 -16.20
N GLY A 108 3.93 -14.55 -15.51
CA GLY A 108 5.31 -14.17 -15.85
C GLY A 108 5.47 -13.32 -17.10
N THR A 109 4.42 -12.62 -17.51
CA THR A 109 4.46 -11.75 -18.70
C THR A 109 5.36 -10.52 -18.52
N PHE A 110 5.73 -10.17 -17.28
CA PHE A 110 6.66 -9.08 -16.97
C PHE A 110 7.33 -9.28 -15.60
N LYS A 111 8.42 -8.55 -15.38
CA LYS A 111 9.09 -8.37 -14.07
C LYS A 111 8.60 -7.08 -13.42
N ALA A 112 8.17 -7.14 -12.17
CA ALA A 112 7.62 -5.99 -11.47
C ALA A 112 8.68 -4.89 -11.29
N LEU A 113 9.93 -5.25 -10.98
CA LEU A 113 11.03 -4.32 -10.81
C LEU A 113 11.29 -3.50 -12.08
N ASP A 114 11.18 -4.12 -13.26
CA ASP A 114 11.40 -3.43 -14.54
C ASP A 114 10.29 -2.43 -14.85
N VAL A 115 9.04 -2.75 -14.49
CA VAL A 115 7.92 -1.79 -14.59
C VAL A 115 8.18 -0.60 -13.67
N LEU A 116 8.57 -0.83 -12.41
CA LEU A 116 8.80 0.23 -11.44
C LEU A 116 9.98 1.14 -11.79
N ARG A 117 11.06 0.59 -12.35
CA ARG A 117 12.23 1.37 -12.81
C ARG A 117 11.91 2.32 -13.96
N ARG A 118 10.87 2.03 -14.74
CA ARG A 118 10.43 2.86 -15.88
C ARG A 118 9.49 3.99 -15.47
N ILE A 119 9.05 4.04 -14.21
CA ILE A 119 8.19 5.12 -13.73
C ILE A 119 9.04 6.41 -13.64
N PRO A 120 8.66 7.50 -14.33
CA PRO A 120 9.39 8.76 -14.27
C PRO A 120 9.43 9.34 -12.85
N SER A 121 10.51 10.06 -12.54
CA SER A 121 10.67 10.74 -11.24
C SER A 121 9.54 11.73 -10.93
N GLU A 122 8.99 12.40 -11.95
CA GLU A 122 7.82 13.27 -11.82
C GLU A 122 6.59 12.51 -11.30
N GLU A 123 6.34 11.32 -11.83
CA GLU A 123 5.18 10.49 -11.48
C GLU A 123 5.33 9.88 -10.07
N ILE A 124 6.58 9.63 -9.65
CA ILE A 124 6.95 9.29 -8.27
C ILE A 124 6.68 10.47 -7.34
N ALA A 125 7.18 11.66 -7.68
CA ALA A 125 7.00 12.88 -6.88
C ALA A 125 5.52 13.25 -6.73
N ARG A 126 4.73 13.10 -7.79
CA ARG A 126 3.27 13.30 -7.77
C ARG A 126 2.59 12.39 -6.76
N ARG A 127 2.89 11.09 -6.78
CA ARG A 127 2.36 10.11 -5.80
C ARG A 127 2.75 10.47 -4.37
N GLN A 128 4.02 10.75 -4.14
CA GLN A 128 4.51 11.11 -2.81
C GLN A 128 3.88 12.42 -2.32
N SER A 129 3.57 13.36 -3.21
CA SER A 129 2.86 14.59 -2.84
C SER A 129 1.42 14.30 -2.38
N ILE A 130 0.72 13.39 -3.05
CA ILE A 130 -0.62 12.95 -2.63
C ILE A 130 -0.53 12.26 -1.27
N ILE A 131 0.44 11.36 -1.07
CA ILE A 131 0.68 10.71 0.21
C ILE A 131 0.93 11.74 1.32
N ARG A 132 1.84 12.70 1.12
CA ARG A 132 2.12 13.75 2.11
C ARG A 132 0.89 14.58 2.44
N LYS A 133 0.10 14.94 1.43
CA LYS A 133 -1.11 15.75 1.60
C LYS A 133 -2.17 15.03 2.43
N HIS A 134 -2.35 13.71 2.25
CA HIS A 134 -3.47 12.97 2.84
C HIS A 134 -3.07 11.99 3.95
N GLY A 135 -1.78 11.81 4.20
CA GLY A 135 -1.27 10.80 5.14
C GLY A 135 -1.76 10.98 6.58
N HIS A 136 -2.03 12.22 7.00
CA HIS A 136 -2.58 12.52 8.33
C HIS A 136 -3.95 11.88 8.56
N ARG A 137 -4.73 11.65 7.50
CA ARG A 137 -6.06 11.02 7.56
C ARG A 137 -6.00 9.51 7.72
N LEU A 138 -4.79 8.93 7.74
CA LEU A 138 -4.55 7.48 7.82
C LEU A 138 -4.00 7.04 9.18
N GLN A 139 -3.86 7.98 10.13
CA GLN A 139 -3.43 7.71 11.50
C GLN A 139 -4.54 8.04 12.50
N TYR A 140 -4.53 7.35 13.63
CA TYR A 140 -5.31 7.71 14.80
C TYR A 140 -4.56 8.84 15.50
N ALA A 141 -5.13 10.04 15.50
CA ALA A 141 -4.49 11.20 16.09
C ALA A 141 -4.91 11.35 17.56
N VAL A 142 -4.00 11.85 18.41
CA VAL A 142 -4.36 12.26 19.78
C VAL A 142 -5.05 13.62 19.74
N ASP A 143 -4.49 14.52 18.93
CA ASP A 143 -5.06 15.82 18.61
C ASP A 143 -5.24 15.89 17.09
N ASP A 144 -6.37 16.43 16.64
CA ASP A 144 -6.63 16.61 15.22
C ASP A 144 -5.64 17.60 14.60
N LEU A 145 -5.23 17.33 13.36
CA LEU A 145 -4.33 18.22 12.61
C LEU A 145 -5.13 19.36 11.98
N GLY A 146 -5.55 20.29 12.82
CA GLY A 146 -6.42 21.41 12.44
C GLY A 146 -7.87 20.97 12.30
N GLU A 147 -8.53 21.39 11.21
CA GLU A 147 -9.93 21.02 10.91
C GLU A 147 -10.02 19.75 10.04
N GLU A 148 -8.90 19.13 9.68
CA GLU A 148 -8.90 17.94 8.82
C GLU A 148 -9.07 16.67 9.66
N PRO A 149 -9.95 15.74 9.22
CA PRO A 149 -10.31 14.56 9.98
C PRO A 149 -9.16 13.54 10.07
N ASP A 150 -9.05 12.87 11.21
CA ASP A 150 -8.13 11.76 11.41
C ASP A 150 -8.64 10.46 10.74
N ALA A 151 -7.99 9.32 11.02
CA ALA A 151 -8.41 8.03 10.49
C ALA A 151 -9.79 7.56 10.96
N VAL A 152 -10.15 7.81 12.22
CA VAL A 152 -11.46 7.42 12.77
C VAL A 152 -12.52 8.24 12.07
N GLU A 153 -12.39 9.57 12.10
CA GLU A 153 -13.40 10.44 11.55
C GLU A 153 -13.55 10.22 10.03
N THR A 154 -12.44 10.12 9.29
CA THR A 154 -12.52 9.87 7.84
C THR A 154 -13.24 8.55 7.52
N LEU A 155 -13.00 7.48 8.29
CA LEU A 155 -13.66 6.20 8.07
C LEU A 155 -15.16 6.28 8.35
N PHE A 156 -15.55 6.85 9.49
CA PHE A 156 -16.94 6.92 9.93
C PHE A 156 -17.77 7.87 9.07
N VAL A 157 -17.25 9.07 8.77
CA VAL A 157 -17.96 10.04 7.92
C VAL A 157 -18.20 9.47 6.53
N GLY A 158 -17.21 8.81 5.93
CA GLY A 158 -17.39 8.20 4.61
C GLY A 158 -18.36 7.01 4.61
N ALA A 159 -18.34 6.18 5.66
CA ALA A 159 -19.30 5.08 5.80
C ALA A 159 -20.74 5.60 5.98
N LEU A 160 -20.92 6.65 6.78
CA LEU A 160 -22.22 7.29 7.00
C LEU A 160 -22.74 7.96 5.72
N GLY A 161 -21.88 8.64 4.98
CA GLY A 161 -22.23 9.26 3.70
C GLY A 161 -22.75 8.23 2.69
N LEU A 162 -22.07 7.09 2.56
CA LEU A 162 -22.56 6.02 1.69
C LEU A 162 -23.87 5.40 2.15
N ALA A 163 -24.05 5.22 3.46
CA ALA A 163 -25.30 4.70 4.00
C ALA A 163 -26.47 5.65 3.70
N HIS A 164 -26.24 6.97 3.82
CA HIS A 164 -27.21 8.00 3.48
C HIS A 164 -27.54 8.01 1.98
N ASP A 165 -26.52 7.97 1.12
CA ASP A 165 -26.70 7.92 -0.34
C ASP A 165 -27.48 6.67 -0.77
N LEU A 166 -27.18 5.51 -0.16
CA LEU A 166 -27.93 4.28 -0.40
C LEU A 166 -29.37 4.41 0.09
N ALA A 167 -29.61 4.94 1.29
CA ALA A 167 -30.97 5.15 1.79
C ALA A 167 -31.80 6.02 0.83
N ALA A 168 -31.21 7.11 0.31
CA ALA A 168 -31.86 7.98 -0.67
C ALA A 168 -32.18 7.30 -2.01
N LEU A 169 -31.48 6.21 -2.37
CA LEU A 169 -31.77 5.40 -3.56
C LEU A 169 -32.88 4.37 -3.34
N TYR A 170 -33.20 4.03 -2.07
CA TYR A 170 -34.19 3.02 -1.69
C TYR A 170 -35.44 3.59 -1.02
N GLU A 171 -35.48 4.89 -0.72
CA GLU A 171 -36.72 5.60 -0.40
C GLU A 171 -37.52 5.85 -1.69
N VAL A 172 -38.70 5.21 -1.78
CA VAL A 172 -39.78 5.45 -2.75
C VAL A 172 -40.69 6.55 -2.22
#